data_AF-A0A9D1PJC1-F1
#
_entry.id   AF-A0A9D1PJC1-F1
#
_cell.length_a   1.000
_cell.length_b   1.000
_cell.length_c   1.000
_cell.angle_alpha   90.00
_cell.angle_beta   90.00
_cell.angle_gamma   90.00
#
_symmetry.space_group_name_H-M   'P 1'
#
loop_
_entity.id
_entity.type
_entity.pdbx_description
1 polymer ?
#
loop_
_entity_poly.entity_id
_entity_poly.type
_entity_poly.pdbx_seq_one_letter_code
_entity_poly.pdbx_strand_id
1 'polypeptide(L)'
;LTHYDKIVVDDFEQVENHGVDVSYRACNEGYIAKESIVNLGEIIVNNKVGRLSKEDKILFNPIGMSIHDVSEAFRVYLNAKKKGIGVKLPLWEHPYWF
;
A
#
# COMPACT_ATOMS: atom_id res chain seq x y z
N LEU A 1 15.58 5.50 -11.51
CA LEU A 1 14.83 6.48 -10.68
C LEU A 1 14.96 7.90 -11.22
N THR A 2 16.17 8.38 -11.49
CA THR A 2 16.45 9.74 -12.01
C THR A 2 15.87 10.08 -13.41
N HIS A 3 15.35 9.10 -14.13
CA HIS A 3 14.79 9.26 -15.49
C HIS A 3 13.26 9.18 -15.53
N TYR A 4 12.62 8.99 -14.37
CA TYR A 4 11.17 9.01 -14.23
C TYR A 4 10.73 10.42 -13.82
N ASP A 5 9.61 10.86 -14.39
CA ASP A 5 9.00 12.14 -14.07
C ASP A 5 8.29 12.11 -12.70
N LYS A 6 7.94 10.92 -12.22
CA LYS A 6 7.33 10.71 -10.90
C LYS A 6 7.65 9.33 -10.34
N ILE A 7 7.94 9.31 -9.04
CA ILE A 7 8.09 8.08 -8.25
C ILE A 7 6.98 8.06 -7.21
N VAL A 8 6.17 7.01 -7.26
CA VAL A 8 5.03 6.82 -6.37
C VAL A 8 5.28 5.56 -5.54
N VAL A 9 5.08 5.66 -4.24
CA VAL A 9 5.08 4.51 -3.31
C VAL A 9 3.70 4.37 -2.68
N ASP A 10 3.45 3.30 -1.95
CA ASP A 10 2.25 3.16 -1.12
C ASP A 10 2.31 4.06 0.12
N ASP A 11 3.36 3.90 0.93
CA ASP A 11 3.66 4.74 2.09
C ASP A 11 5.18 4.85 2.31
N PHE A 12 5.72 6.06 2.18
CA PHE A 12 7.17 6.25 2.27
C PHE A 12 7.76 5.98 3.66
N GLU A 13 7.00 6.20 4.74
CA GLU A 13 7.47 5.92 6.09
C GLU A 13 7.63 4.41 6.30
N GLN A 14 6.70 3.60 5.82
CA GLN A 14 6.84 2.14 5.85
C GLN A 14 7.98 1.65 4.94
N VAL A 15 8.11 2.24 3.75
CA VAL A 15 9.20 1.97 2.81
C VAL A 15 10.57 2.26 3.45
N GLU A 16 10.70 3.38 4.15
CA GLU A 16 11.90 3.79 4.90
C GLU A 16 12.20 2.81 6.04
N ASN A 17 11.19 2.42 6.82
CA ASN A 17 11.34 1.44 7.90
C ASN A 17 11.69 0.03 7.40
N HIS A 18 11.28 -0.35 6.19
CA HIS A 18 11.64 -1.63 5.57
C HIS A 18 13.10 -1.67 5.08
N GLY A 19 13.65 -0.52 4.67
CA GLY A 19 15.09 -0.31 4.49
C GLY A 19 15.74 -0.90 3.22
N VAL A 20 15.06 -1.77 2.46
CA VAL A 20 15.63 -2.42 1.26
C VAL A 20 14.98 -1.97 -0.05
N ASP A 21 13.96 -1.13 0.03
CA ASP A 21 13.26 -0.63 -1.14
C ASP A 21 14.19 0.22 -2.04
N VAL A 22 13.96 0.19 -3.36
CA VAL A 22 14.82 0.92 -4.31
C VAL A 22 14.63 2.44 -4.23
N SER A 23 13.40 2.92 -3.97
CA SER A 23 13.12 4.34 -3.80
C SER A 23 13.78 4.86 -2.51
N TYR A 24 13.65 4.12 -1.41
CA TYR A 24 14.33 4.46 -0.15
C TYR A 24 15.85 4.51 -0.32
N ARG A 25 16.46 3.45 -0.88
CA ARG A 25 17.92 3.40 -1.06
C ARG A 25 18.43 4.56 -1.91
N ALA A 26 17.72 4.93 -2.98
CA ALA A 26 18.11 6.05 -3.81
C ALA A 26 17.98 7.41 -3.11
N CYS A 27 17.00 7.60 -2.22
CA CYS A 27 16.94 8.76 -1.35
C CYS A 27 18.11 8.77 -0.35
N ASN A 28 18.34 7.64 0.33
CA ASN A 28 19.39 7.50 1.35
C ASN A 28 20.80 7.68 0.78
N GLU A 29 21.03 7.22 -0.45
CA GLU A 29 22.30 7.36 -1.18
C GLU A 29 22.40 8.71 -1.93
N GLY A 30 21.38 9.57 -1.86
CA GLY A 30 21.40 10.92 -2.41
C GLY A 30 21.19 11.04 -3.92
N TYR A 31 20.75 9.98 -4.60
CA TYR A 31 20.45 10.01 -6.04
C TYR A 31 19.17 10.80 -6.36
N ILE A 32 18.22 10.84 -5.43
CA ILE A 32 16.95 11.58 -5.55
C ILE A 32 16.59 12.22 -4.20
N ALA A 33 15.85 13.33 -4.23
CA ALA A 33 15.37 13.99 -3.02
C ALA A 33 14.19 13.22 -2.39
N LYS A 34 14.10 13.14 -1.06
CA LYS A 34 12.97 12.48 -0.35
C LYS A 34 11.64 13.13 -0.72
N GLU A 35 11.64 14.45 -0.91
CA GLU A 35 10.48 15.26 -1.27
C GLU A 35 9.97 14.99 -2.69
N SER A 36 10.75 14.31 -3.52
CA SER A 36 10.34 13.90 -4.88
C SER A 36 9.47 12.64 -4.88
N ILE A 37 9.40 11.91 -3.76
CA ILE A 37 8.55 10.73 -3.61
C ILE A 37 7.12 11.16 -3.27
N VAL A 38 6.14 10.53 -3.91
CA VAL A 38 4.72 10.77 -3.68
C VAL A 38 4.06 9.52 -3.12
N ASN A 39 3.26 9.65 -2.06
CA ASN A 39 2.46 8.54 -1.56
C ASN A 39 1.19 8.39 -2.41
N LEU A 40 0.83 7.16 -2.76
CA LEU A 40 -0.36 6.87 -3.56
C LEU A 40 -1.63 7.41 -2.90
N GLY A 41 -1.71 7.35 -1.57
CA GLY A 41 -2.82 7.89 -0.79
C GLY A 41 -3.07 9.38 -1.06
N GLU A 42 -2.01 10.19 -1.19
CA GLU A 42 -2.12 11.63 -1.49
C GLU A 42 -2.71 11.89 -2.88
N ILE A 43 -2.44 11.01 -3.85
CA ILE A 43 -3.02 11.08 -5.19
C ILE A 43 -4.51 10.73 -5.12
N ILE A 44 -4.87 9.67 -4.39
CA ILE A 44 -6.27 9.21 -4.26
C ILE A 44 -7.16 10.30 -3.66
N VAL A 45 -6.66 11.05 -2.67
CA VAL A 45 -7.43 12.13 -2.03
C VAL A 45 -7.27 13.50 -2.71
N ASN A 46 -6.63 13.56 -3.88
CA ASN A 46 -6.36 14.78 -4.65
C ASN A 46 -5.44 15.82 -3.99
N ASN A 47 -4.65 15.43 -2.99
CA ASN A 47 -3.62 16.31 -2.40
C ASN A 47 -2.39 16.46 -3.31
N LYS A 48 -2.12 15.45 -4.14
CA LYS A 48 -1.08 15.46 -5.18
C LYS A 48 -1.70 15.03 -6.51
N VAL A 49 -1.21 15.60 -7.61
CA VAL A 49 -1.66 15.17 -8.94
C VAL A 49 -0.98 13.87 -9.31
N GLY A 50 -1.71 12.93 -9.91
CA GLY A 50 -1.16 11.71 -10.49
C GLY A 50 -0.47 11.98 -11.83
N ARG A 51 -0.90 11.29 -12.89
CA ARG A 51 -0.42 11.51 -14.26
C ARG A 51 -0.95 12.85 -14.80
N LEU A 52 -0.07 13.64 -15.42
CA LEU A 52 -0.40 14.91 -16.10
C LEU A 52 -0.44 14.75 -17.61
N SER A 53 0.41 13.88 -18.16
CA SER A 53 0.53 13.67 -19.61
C SER A 53 0.70 12.19 -19.99
N LYS A 54 0.57 11.88 -21.28
CA LYS A 54 0.82 10.52 -21.80
C LYS A 54 2.32 10.21 -21.84
N GLU A 55 3.14 11.24 -21.87
CA GLU A 55 4.58 11.21 -21.97
C GLU A 55 5.24 10.95 -20.61
N ASP A 56 4.53 11.23 -19.50
CA ASP A 56 5.04 10.99 -18.14
C ASP A 56 5.46 9.52 -17.94
N LYS A 57 6.72 9.32 -17.62
CA LYS A 57 7.26 8.07 -17.11
C LYS A 57 7.09 8.04 -15.60
N ILE A 58 6.15 7.23 -15.13
CA ILE A 58 5.84 7.08 -13.70
C ILE A 58 6.29 5.71 -13.24
N LEU A 59 7.11 5.67 -12.19
CA LEU A 59 7.38 4.44 -11.45
C LEU A 59 6.43 4.37 -10.27
N PHE A 60 5.65 3.31 -10.18
CA PHE A 60 4.96 2.92 -8.96
C PHE A 60 5.70 1.74 -8.33
N ASN A 61 6.14 1.89 -7.09
CA ASN A 61 6.98 0.91 -6.40
C ASN A 61 6.48 0.69 -4.96
N PRO A 62 5.40 -0.10 -4.76
CA PRO A 62 4.85 -0.40 -3.45
C PRO A 62 5.59 -1.56 -2.77
N ILE A 63 5.61 -1.57 -1.42
CA ILE A 63 6.06 -2.73 -0.63
C ILE A 63 4.90 -3.58 -0.10
N GLY A 64 3.68 -3.05 -0.15
CA GLY A 64 2.48 -3.64 0.42
C GLY A 64 2.17 -3.09 1.81
N MET A 65 0.90 -2.79 2.06
CA MET A 65 0.40 -2.36 3.37
C MET A 65 -0.71 -3.30 3.83
N SER A 66 -0.66 -3.73 5.09
CA SER A 66 -1.66 -4.65 5.69
C SER A 66 -3.10 -4.13 5.62
N ILE A 67 -3.28 -2.80 5.53
CA ILE A 67 -4.60 -2.19 5.37
C ILE A 67 -5.27 -2.59 4.05
N HIS A 68 -4.50 -2.87 3.00
CA HIS A 68 -5.04 -3.34 1.72
C HIS A 68 -5.62 -4.75 1.89
N ASP A 69 -4.90 -5.65 2.57
CA ASP A 69 -5.36 -7.00 2.84
C ASP A 69 -6.61 -7.01 3.71
N VAL A 70 -6.62 -6.24 4.80
CA VAL A 70 -7.76 -6.18 5.74
C VAL A 70 -9.00 -5.57 5.07
N SER A 71 -8.83 -4.50 4.29
CA SER A 71 -9.93 -3.86 3.55
C SER A 71 -10.56 -4.84 2.55
N GLU A 72 -9.74 -5.51 1.75
CA GLU A 72 -10.21 -6.46 0.75
C GLU A 72 -10.80 -7.72 1.38
N ALA A 73 -10.18 -8.25 2.44
CA ALA A 73 -10.72 -9.38 3.20
C ALA A 73 -12.09 -9.06 3.79
N PHE A 74 -12.29 -7.85 4.33
CA PHE A 74 -13.57 -7.43 4.87
C PHE A 74 -14.64 -7.33 3.78
N ARG A 75 -14.29 -6.77 2.61
CA ARG A 75 -15.19 -6.71 1.44
C ARG A 75 -15.60 -8.11 0.97
N VAL A 76 -14.65 -9.03 0.88
CA VAL A 76 -14.90 -10.44 0.51
C VAL A 76 -15.78 -11.13 1.56
N TYR A 77 -15.47 -10.96 2.85
CA TYR A 77 -16.24 -11.51 3.96
C TYR A 77 -17.70 -11.06 3.93
N LEU A 78 -17.96 -9.75 3.76
CA LEU A 78 -19.32 -9.24 3.67
C LEU A 78 -20.08 -9.81 2.46
N ASN A 79 -19.41 -9.99 1.33
CA ASN A 79 -20.03 -10.59 0.15
C ASN A 79 -20.33 -12.09 0.35
N ALA A 80 -19.42 -12.84 0.97
CA ALA A 80 -19.64 -14.24 1.31
C ALA A 80 -20.84 -14.39 2.26
N LYS A 81 -20.93 -13.54 3.29
CA LYS A 81 -22.06 -13.50 4.23
C LYS A 81 -23.39 -13.23 3.52
N LYS A 82 -23.45 -12.27 2.59
CA LYS A 82 -24.67 -11.97 1.80
C LYS A 82 -25.10 -13.13 0.90
N LYS A 83 -24.15 -13.94 0.43
CA LYS A 83 -24.39 -15.07 -0.48
C LYS A 83 -24.55 -16.42 0.25
N GLY A 84 -24.45 -16.46 1.57
CA GLY A 84 -24.47 -17.71 2.33
C GLY A 84 -23.26 -18.61 2.08
N ILE A 85 -22.11 -18.04 1.71
CA ILE A 85 -20.87 -18.78 1.44
C ILE A 85 -20.00 -18.82 2.71
N GLY A 86 -19.47 -19.99 3.04
CA GLY A 86 -18.52 -20.21 4.14
C GLY A 86 -19.05 -21.13 5.24
N VAL A 87 -18.24 -21.34 6.27
CA VAL A 87 -18.57 -22.19 7.43
C VAL A 87 -18.41 -21.36 8.70
N LYS A 88 -19.42 -21.37 9.57
CA LYS A 88 -19.33 -20.75 10.89
C LYS A 88 -18.56 -21.69 11.82
N LEU A 89 -17.41 -21.25 12.29
CA LEU A 89 -16.61 -22.00 13.26
C LEU A 89 -16.92 -21.49 14.68
N PRO A 90 -16.99 -22.37 15.69
CA PRO A 90 -17.00 -21.95 17.08
C PRO A 90 -15.65 -21.30 17.44
N LEU A 91 -15.67 -20.26 18.27
CA LEU A 91 -14.43 -19.65 18.78
C LEU A 91 -13.70 -20.59 19.76
N TRP A 92 -14.47 -21.38 20.52
CA TRP A 92 -14.00 -22.45 21.40
C TRP A 92 -15.06 -23.56 21.48
N GLU A 93 -14.64 -24.80 21.75
CA GLU A 93 -15.56 -25.91 22.01
C GLU A 93 -16.09 -25.87 23.46
N HIS A 94 -15.22 -25.54 24.41
CA HIS A 94 -15.52 -25.37 25.83
C HIS A 94 -14.42 -24.46 26.45
N PRO A 95 -14.73 -23.60 27.44
CA PRO A 95 -13.73 -22.78 28.10
C PRO A 95 -12.82 -23.66 28.98
N TYR A 96 -11.50 -23.45 28.89
CA TYR A 96 -10.53 -24.26 29.65
C TYR A 96 -10.23 -23.72 31.06
N TRP A 97 -10.65 -22.49 31.39
CA TRP A 97 -10.25 -21.77 32.62
C TRP A 97 -11.43 -21.35 33.53
N PHE A 98 -12.56 -22.07 33.50
CA PHE A 98 -13.63 -21.97 34.51
C PHE A 98 -13.89 -23.33 35.13
#